data_AF-A0A448ZMU4-F1
#
_entry.id   AF-A0A448ZMU4-F1
#
_cell.length_a   1.000
_cell.length_b   1.000
_cell.length_c   1.000
_cell.angle_alpha   90.00
_cell.angle_beta   90.00
_cell.angle_gamma   90.00
#
_symmetry.space_group_name_H-M   'P 1'
#
loop_
_entity.id
_entity.type
_entity.pdbx_description
1 polymer ?
#
loop_
_entity_poly.entity_id
_entity_poly.type
_entity_poly.pdbx_seq_one_letter_code
_entity_poly.pdbx_strand_id
1 'polypeptide(L)'
;MLTKGLGIIVFICLVWGSLSSLAFVQHDRQTAQLLSNNFSDASTRVYVSPNQSDGCSKNDDDLSDSSRRKVMQTGVFSLAMAGMPSRSEAAWKKSRSDGYNFQRTEKEWKSMLTPRQYEILRNGGTERQYSSVLEGEERNGIYSCAGCQSPLFASEAKFHSGTGWPSFATALDGVEIEPLNVVQANLGGAELRCQNCGGHLGDVFRDGFLFVGTPAAESGKRFCIDGSALVFKPSGDGEEVIGDEIPSRVQYYYN
;
A
#
# COMPACT_ATOMS: atom_id res chain seq x y z
N MET A 1 23.02 -32.04 70.95
CA MET A 1 24.17 -32.76 70.38
C MET A 1 24.42 -32.15 69.00
N LEU A 2 25.11 -31.01 68.83
CA LEU A 2 26.54 -30.69 69.01
C LEU A 2 27.51 -31.56 68.20
N THR A 3 27.95 -31.06 67.04
CA THR A 3 29.34 -31.01 66.50
C THR A 3 29.29 -30.18 65.19
N LYS A 4 29.72 -28.91 65.14
CA LYS A 4 31.06 -28.30 65.13
C LYS A 4 31.80 -28.34 63.77
N GLY A 5 32.18 -27.15 63.32
CA GLY A 5 33.17 -26.79 62.28
C GLY A 5 32.88 -25.35 61.82
N LEU A 6 33.30 -24.27 62.50
CA LEU A 6 34.62 -23.61 62.41
C LEU A 6 35.22 -23.73 61.00
N GLY A 7 35.45 -22.67 60.20
CA GLY A 7 35.63 -21.24 60.46
C GLY A 7 36.92 -20.79 59.77
N ILE A 8 36.91 -19.70 59.00
CA ILE A 8 38.02 -18.75 58.83
C ILE A 8 37.41 -17.44 58.29
N ILE A 9 37.54 -16.41 59.11
CA ILE A 9 37.43 -14.98 58.82
C ILE A 9 38.85 -14.49 58.51
N VAL A 10 38.99 -13.51 57.62
CA VAL A 10 39.88 -12.32 57.72
C VAL A 10 39.98 -11.72 56.29
N PHE A 11 39.26 -10.65 55.95
CA PHE A 11 39.61 -9.23 56.15
C PHE A 11 40.93 -8.83 55.45
N ILE A 12 40.87 -7.91 54.47
CA ILE A 12 41.53 -6.58 54.50
C ILE A 12 41.80 -5.98 53.11
N CYS A 13 41.32 -4.73 52.98
CA CYS A 13 41.78 -3.56 52.20
C CYS A 13 41.83 -3.65 50.66
N LEU A 14 41.01 -2.84 49.98
CA LEU A 14 41.20 -1.39 49.75
C LEU A 14 42.50 -1.08 49.01
N VAL A 15 42.38 -0.86 47.70
CA VAL A 15 43.26 0.07 46.98
C VAL A 15 42.37 1.05 46.23
N TRP A 16 42.31 2.26 46.80
CA TRP A 16 41.98 3.51 46.13
C TRP A 16 43.23 4.04 45.41
N GLY A 17 43.03 4.76 44.30
CA GLY A 17 44.06 5.53 43.60
C GLY A 17 43.78 5.54 42.10
N SER A 18 42.90 6.40 41.60
CA SER A 18 43.11 7.83 41.31
C SER A 18 44.17 8.06 40.22
N LEU A 19 43.71 8.43 39.01
CA LEU A 19 44.08 9.68 38.30
C LEU A 19 43.83 9.55 36.79
N SER A 20 43.01 10.47 36.29
CA SER A 20 43.26 11.25 35.08
C SER A 20 43.25 10.54 33.72
N SER A 21 42.14 10.71 32.99
CA SER A 21 42.16 11.34 31.66
C SER A 21 40.75 11.70 31.22
N LEU A 22 40.44 12.98 31.35
CA LEU A 22 39.34 13.65 30.65
C LEU A 22 39.63 13.60 29.15
N ALA A 23 38.88 12.82 28.39
CA ALA A 23 38.73 13.00 26.95
C ALA A 23 37.33 13.56 26.70
N PHE A 24 37.20 14.87 26.92
CA PHE A 24 36.08 15.65 26.42
C PHE A 24 36.12 15.60 24.89
N VAL A 25 35.14 14.94 24.29
CA VAL A 25 34.87 14.98 22.84
C VAL A 25 34.38 16.39 22.52
N GLN A 26 35.31 17.23 22.09
CA GLN A 26 35.01 18.56 21.57
C GLN A 26 34.64 18.39 20.09
N HIS A 27 33.40 17.95 19.83
CA HIS A 27 32.89 17.91 18.47
C HIS A 27 32.56 19.34 18.02
N ASP A 28 33.20 19.68 16.93
CA ASP A 28 33.26 20.96 16.25
C ASP A 28 31.89 21.64 16.05
N ARG A 29 31.74 22.84 16.63
CA ARG A 29 30.60 23.77 16.41
C ARG A 29 30.86 24.71 15.22
N GLN A 30 31.57 24.26 14.18
CA GLN A 30 31.88 25.12 13.00
C GLN A 30 31.29 24.64 11.66
N THR A 31 30.60 23.51 11.58
CA THR A 31 29.88 23.10 10.35
C THR A 31 28.44 23.61 10.25
N ALA A 32 27.92 24.31 11.27
CA ALA A 32 26.54 24.82 11.29
C ALA A 32 26.38 26.28 10.83
N GLN A 33 27.43 26.93 10.29
CA GLN A 33 27.37 28.33 9.81
C GLN A 33 27.75 28.53 8.33
N LEU A 34 28.02 27.46 7.57
CA LEU A 34 28.36 27.56 6.14
C LEU A 34 27.24 27.10 5.18
N LEU A 35 26.04 26.79 5.69
CA LEU A 35 24.88 26.49 4.85
C LEU A 35 23.68 27.43 5.08
N SER A 36 23.82 28.46 5.91
CA SER A 36 22.74 29.43 6.19
C SER A 36 22.84 30.74 5.41
N ASN A 37 23.86 30.93 4.56
CA ASN A 37 24.14 32.24 3.94
C ASN A 37 24.05 32.27 2.39
N ASN A 38 23.41 31.28 1.76
CA ASN A 38 23.25 31.26 0.29
C ASN A 38 21.80 31.08 -0.20
N PHE A 39 20.80 31.36 0.65
CA PHE A 39 19.39 31.27 0.24
C PHE A 39 18.66 32.60 0.43
N SER A 40 19.28 33.68 -0.06
CA SER A 40 18.73 35.03 0.01
C SER A 40 18.98 35.82 -1.27
N ASP A 41 18.85 35.23 -2.46
CA ASP A 41 18.41 35.95 -3.66
C ASP A 41 18.26 35.00 -4.85
N ALA A 42 17.04 34.53 -5.08
CA ALA A 42 16.66 33.92 -6.36
C ALA A 42 15.16 34.17 -6.57
N SER A 43 14.80 35.45 -6.74
CA SER A 43 13.49 35.84 -7.24
C SER A 43 13.39 35.48 -8.73
N THR A 44 13.05 34.22 -9.03
CA THR A 44 12.61 33.87 -10.39
C THR A 44 11.20 34.41 -10.58
N ARG A 45 11.11 35.57 -11.24
CA ARG A 45 9.88 36.11 -11.82
C ARG A 45 9.30 35.06 -12.78
N VAL A 46 8.20 34.44 -12.38
CA VAL A 46 7.34 33.70 -13.30
C VAL A 46 6.55 34.73 -14.10
N TYR A 47 6.84 34.82 -15.40
CA TYR A 47 6.03 35.56 -16.36
C TYR A 47 4.67 34.88 -16.46
N VAL A 48 3.63 35.55 -15.96
CA VAL A 48 2.23 35.21 -16.25
C VAL A 48 1.88 35.84 -17.60
N SER A 49 1.62 35.00 -18.60
CA SER A 49 0.93 35.43 -19.82
C SER A 49 -0.55 35.00 -19.71
N PRO A 50 -1.52 35.92 -19.89
CA PRO A 50 -2.93 35.58 -19.87
C PRO A 50 -3.40 35.12 -21.27
N ASN A 51 -4.59 34.54 -21.26
CA ASN A 51 -5.46 34.15 -22.40
C ASN A 51 -5.17 32.76 -22.99
N GLN A 52 -6.15 31.95 -23.38
CA GLN A 52 -7.61 31.98 -23.33
C GLN A 52 -8.07 30.62 -23.92
N SER A 53 -9.20 30.12 -23.43
CA SER A 53 -10.11 29.10 -23.99
C SER A 53 -9.58 28.15 -25.08
N ASP A 54 -9.77 26.84 -24.87
CA ASP A 54 -10.79 26.08 -25.61
C ASP A 54 -11.00 24.70 -24.98
N GLY A 55 -12.27 24.37 -24.76
CA GLY A 55 -12.70 23.13 -24.12
C GLY A 55 -12.80 21.95 -25.08
N CYS A 56 -12.92 20.77 -24.49
CA CYS A 56 -13.65 19.66 -25.08
C CYS A 56 -14.18 18.76 -23.95
N SER A 57 -15.37 19.12 -23.47
CA SER A 57 -16.30 18.15 -22.89
C SER A 57 -16.88 17.36 -24.06
N LYS A 58 -16.81 16.04 -24.01
CA LYS A 58 -17.64 15.17 -24.85
C LYS A 58 -18.47 14.29 -23.92
N ASN A 59 -19.68 14.77 -23.69
CA ASN A 59 -20.83 13.93 -23.43
C ASN A 59 -21.30 13.43 -24.81
N ASP A 60 -21.34 12.13 -25.01
CA ASP A 60 -21.96 11.51 -26.18
C ASP A 60 -23.24 10.82 -25.71
N ASP A 61 -24.36 11.52 -25.82
CA ASP A 61 -25.71 10.97 -25.84
C ASP A 61 -26.54 11.79 -26.84
N ASP A 62 -27.54 11.14 -27.44
CA ASP A 62 -28.53 11.62 -28.42
C ASP A 62 -28.16 11.61 -29.91
N LEU A 63 -28.41 10.46 -30.56
CA LEU A 63 -28.89 10.43 -31.94
C LEU A 63 -30.27 9.77 -32.02
N SER A 64 -31.28 10.59 -31.74
CA SER A 64 -32.61 10.47 -32.32
C SER A 64 -32.66 11.37 -33.55
N ASP A 65 -32.77 10.79 -34.75
CA ASP A 65 -33.60 11.42 -35.79
C ASP A 65 -34.10 10.38 -36.80
N SER A 66 -35.40 10.10 -36.68
CA SER A 66 -36.19 9.49 -37.73
C SER A 66 -36.56 10.56 -38.76
N SER A 67 -36.12 10.37 -40.02
CA SER A 67 -36.91 10.61 -41.25
C SER A 67 -36.07 11.20 -42.37
N ARG A 68 -35.47 10.34 -43.20
CA ARG A 68 -35.40 10.58 -44.65
C ARG A 68 -35.70 9.29 -45.41
N ARG A 69 -36.99 9.08 -45.67
CA ARG A 69 -37.50 8.12 -46.68
C ARG A 69 -37.23 8.67 -48.09
N LYS A 70 -37.15 7.72 -49.05
CA LYS A 70 -37.04 7.84 -50.52
C LYS A 70 -35.58 7.97 -50.97
N VAL A 71 -34.98 6.97 -51.63
CA VAL A 71 -35.38 6.40 -52.93
C VAL A 71 -35.22 4.87 -52.98
N MET A 72 -36.13 4.26 -53.74
CA MET A 72 -36.40 2.83 -53.99
C MET A 72 -35.36 2.14 -54.89
N GLN A 73 -35.30 0.79 -54.75
CA GLN A 73 -35.18 -0.23 -55.83
C GLN A 73 -33.88 -0.20 -56.67
N THR A 74 -33.18 -1.28 -57.00
CA THR A 74 -33.45 -2.72 -57.14
C THR A 74 -32.08 -3.40 -57.13
N GLY A 75 -31.93 -4.50 -56.40
CA GLY A 75 -30.67 -5.23 -56.41
C GLY A 75 -30.75 -6.46 -55.53
N VAL A 76 -31.25 -7.55 -56.10
CA VAL A 76 -31.29 -8.87 -55.49
C VAL A 76 -29.86 -9.34 -55.25
N PHE A 77 -29.36 -9.15 -54.02
CA PHE A 77 -28.28 -9.94 -53.44
C PHE A 77 -28.73 -10.45 -52.08
N SER A 78 -29.71 -11.35 -52.10
CA SER A 78 -29.91 -12.31 -51.02
C SER A 78 -28.78 -13.32 -51.09
N LEU A 79 -27.67 -13.03 -50.41
CA LEU A 79 -26.69 -14.01 -49.98
C LEU A 79 -26.60 -13.93 -48.47
N ALA A 80 -26.93 -15.06 -47.85
CA ALA A 80 -27.16 -15.25 -46.44
C ALA A 80 -26.03 -14.70 -45.56
N MET A 81 -26.36 -13.73 -44.71
CA MET A 81 -25.54 -13.30 -43.56
C MET A 81 -26.25 -13.60 -42.23
N ALA A 82 -27.16 -14.58 -42.22
CA ALA A 82 -27.74 -15.09 -40.99
C ALA A 82 -26.84 -16.20 -40.44
N GLY A 83 -26.05 -15.89 -39.40
CA GLY A 83 -25.39 -16.94 -38.61
C GLY A 83 -23.96 -16.69 -38.14
N MET A 84 -23.37 -15.50 -38.32
CA MET A 84 -22.15 -15.17 -37.57
C MET A 84 -22.57 -14.69 -36.18
N PRO A 85 -22.34 -15.46 -35.09
CA PRO A 85 -22.47 -14.90 -33.74
C PRO A 85 -21.53 -13.71 -33.67
N SER A 86 -22.04 -12.56 -33.24
CA SER A 86 -21.22 -11.38 -33.02
C SER A 86 -20.12 -11.76 -32.05
N ARG A 87 -18.87 -11.53 -32.43
CA ARG A 87 -17.68 -11.76 -31.58
C ARG A 87 -17.70 -10.87 -30.31
N SER A 88 -18.72 -10.05 -30.12
CA SER A 88 -18.87 -9.08 -29.03
C SER A 88 -19.40 -9.68 -27.73
N GLU A 89 -19.90 -10.93 -27.70
CA GLU A 89 -20.56 -11.47 -26.49
C GLU A 89 -19.65 -12.21 -25.49
N ALA A 90 -18.34 -12.35 -25.71
CA ALA A 90 -17.50 -13.16 -24.79
C ALA A 90 -16.07 -12.66 -24.56
N ALA A 91 -15.85 -11.35 -24.56
CA ALA A 91 -14.72 -10.77 -23.82
C ALA A 91 -15.23 -10.22 -22.49
N TRP A 92 -15.90 -11.06 -21.71
CA TRP A 92 -16.13 -10.77 -20.31
C TRP A 92 -14.74 -10.60 -19.68
N LYS A 93 -14.41 -9.39 -19.26
CA LYS A 93 -13.14 -9.12 -18.59
C LYS A 93 -13.18 -9.97 -17.32
N LYS A 94 -12.36 -11.02 -17.24
CA LYS A 94 -12.30 -11.92 -16.09
C LYS A 94 -12.22 -11.07 -14.83
N SER A 95 -13.22 -11.16 -13.97
CA SER A 95 -13.23 -10.48 -12.67
C SER A 95 -12.09 -11.05 -11.84
N ARG A 96 -11.44 -10.20 -11.03
CA ARG A 96 -10.35 -10.64 -10.16
C ARG A 96 -10.77 -11.72 -9.15
N SER A 97 -12.07 -11.91 -8.91
CA SER A 97 -12.57 -12.97 -8.01
C SER A 97 -12.73 -14.30 -8.71
N ASP A 98 -12.70 -14.40 -10.04
CA ASP A 98 -13.05 -15.67 -10.70
C ASP A 98 -12.05 -16.78 -10.40
N GLY A 99 -12.56 -17.88 -9.85
CA GLY A 99 -11.75 -19.04 -9.45
C GLY A 99 -11.32 -19.04 -7.99
N TYR A 100 -11.63 -18.00 -7.22
CA TYR A 100 -11.41 -17.92 -5.77
C TYR A 100 -12.59 -18.50 -4.96
N ASN A 101 -12.36 -18.81 -3.68
CA ASN A 101 -13.39 -19.43 -2.83
C ASN A 101 -14.52 -18.45 -2.47
N PHE A 102 -14.18 -17.19 -2.19
CA PHE A 102 -15.12 -16.14 -1.84
C PHE A 102 -15.61 -15.41 -3.10
N GLN A 103 -16.68 -15.93 -3.69
CA GLN A 103 -17.33 -15.36 -4.87
C GLN A 103 -18.45 -14.39 -4.49
N ARG A 104 -18.50 -13.26 -5.20
CA ARG A 104 -19.58 -12.26 -5.13
C ARG A 104 -19.78 -11.66 -6.51
N THR A 105 -21.00 -11.22 -6.77
CA THR A 105 -21.31 -10.41 -7.95
C THR A 105 -20.70 -9.02 -7.82
N GLU A 106 -20.47 -8.33 -8.96
CA GLU A 106 -19.98 -6.95 -8.95
C GLU A 106 -20.91 -6.00 -8.19
N LYS A 107 -22.23 -6.27 -8.21
CA LYS A 107 -23.20 -5.49 -7.44
C LYS A 107 -23.03 -5.68 -5.93
N GLU A 108 -22.81 -6.92 -5.48
CA GLU A 108 -22.53 -7.22 -4.07
C GLU A 108 -21.22 -6.56 -3.63
N TRP A 109 -20.16 -6.69 -4.44
CA TRP A 109 -18.88 -6.04 -4.14
C TRP A 109 -19.02 -4.52 -3.96
N LYS A 110 -19.70 -3.84 -4.90
CA LYS A 110 -19.96 -2.39 -4.80
C LYS A 110 -20.86 -2.00 -3.63
N SER A 111 -21.63 -2.93 -3.07
CA SER A 111 -22.47 -2.67 -1.89
C SER A 111 -21.74 -2.91 -0.57
N MET A 112 -20.75 -3.80 -0.56
CA MET A 112 -19.97 -4.17 0.63
C MET A 112 -18.74 -3.29 0.82
N LEU A 113 -18.13 -2.87 -0.28
CA LEU A 113 -16.88 -2.11 -0.28
C LEU A 113 -17.16 -0.61 -0.45
N THR A 114 -16.34 0.22 0.20
CA THR A 114 -16.29 1.63 -0.16
C THR A 114 -15.75 1.81 -1.59
N PRO A 115 -15.99 2.96 -2.25
CA PRO A 115 -15.45 3.20 -3.59
C PRO A 115 -13.93 3.01 -3.68
N ARG A 116 -13.20 3.38 -2.63
CA ARG A 116 -11.75 3.27 -2.55
C ARG A 116 -11.29 1.82 -2.39
N GLN A 117 -11.92 1.09 -1.47
CA GLN A 117 -11.67 -0.34 -1.30
C GLN A 117 -11.97 -1.12 -2.58
N TYR A 118 -13.07 -0.78 -3.27
CA TYR A 118 -13.43 -1.40 -4.55
C TYR A 118 -12.37 -1.13 -5.63
N GLU A 119 -11.92 0.12 -5.76
CA GLU A 119 -10.89 0.49 -6.73
C GLU A 119 -9.59 -0.31 -6.51
N ILE A 120 -9.16 -0.43 -5.26
CA ILE A 120 -7.94 -1.18 -4.95
C ILE A 120 -8.17 -2.68 -5.13
N LEU A 121 -9.06 -3.29 -4.35
CA LEU A 121 -9.25 -4.74 -4.32
C LEU A 121 -9.71 -5.30 -5.67
N ARG A 122 -10.54 -4.57 -6.43
CA ARG A 122 -11.21 -5.11 -7.62
C ARG A 122 -10.61 -4.59 -8.91
N ASN A 123 -10.28 -3.30 -8.97
CA ASN A 123 -9.70 -2.68 -10.15
C ASN A 123 -8.17 -2.69 -10.15
N GLY A 124 -7.53 -3.03 -9.03
CA GLY A 124 -6.07 -3.07 -8.90
C GLY A 124 -5.46 -1.67 -8.94
N GLY A 125 -6.20 -0.70 -8.41
CA GLY A 125 -5.67 0.64 -8.15
C GLY A 125 -4.72 0.62 -6.96
N THR A 126 -3.95 1.69 -6.83
CA THR A 126 -3.02 1.93 -5.73
C THR A 126 -3.41 3.22 -5.03
N GLU A 127 -3.42 3.22 -3.70
CA GLU A 127 -3.71 4.42 -2.95
C GLU A 127 -2.56 5.43 -2.97
N ARG A 128 -2.86 6.70 -2.69
CA ARG A 128 -1.81 7.73 -2.56
C ARG A 128 -0.93 7.41 -1.35
N GLN A 129 0.38 7.60 -1.47
CA GLN A 129 1.30 7.56 -0.32
C GLN A 129 0.79 8.40 0.88
N TYR A 130 0.97 7.88 2.09
CA TYR A 130 0.63 8.48 3.39
C TYR A 130 -0.85 8.79 3.61
N SER A 131 -1.74 8.14 2.86
CA SER A 131 -3.17 8.44 2.90
C SER A 131 -3.98 7.48 3.78
N SER A 132 -3.45 6.30 4.11
CA SER A 132 -4.09 5.36 5.03
C SER A 132 -3.66 5.61 6.47
N VAL A 133 -4.61 5.56 7.41
CA VAL A 133 -4.34 5.52 8.85
C VAL A 133 -3.46 4.35 9.27
N LEU A 134 -3.51 3.23 8.54
CA LEU A 134 -2.79 2.00 8.91
C LEU A 134 -1.29 2.08 8.68
N GLU A 135 -0.80 3.08 7.96
CA GLU A 135 0.65 3.31 7.83
C GLU A 135 1.27 3.58 9.21
N GLY A 136 0.60 4.40 10.03
CA GLY A 136 1.02 4.74 11.38
C GLY A 136 0.54 3.79 12.49
N GLU A 137 -0.14 2.70 12.16
CA GLU A 137 -0.62 1.74 13.15
C GLU A 137 0.53 0.87 13.68
N GLU A 138 0.67 0.79 15.00
CA GLU A 138 1.75 0.08 15.70
C GLU A 138 1.25 -0.87 16.79
N ARG A 139 -0.07 -0.93 17.04
CA ARG A 139 -0.63 -1.85 18.02
C ARG A 139 -0.42 -3.30 17.56
N ASN A 140 -0.34 -4.20 18.54
CA ASN A 140 -0.32 -5.63 18.26
C ASN A 140 -1.71 -6.08 17.76
N GLY A 141 -1.74 -6.87 16.67
CA GLY A 141 -2.98 -7.30 16.03
C GLY A 141 -2.78 -7.96 14.67
N ILE A 142 -3.90 -8.18 13.98
CA ILE A 142 -3.95 -8.82 12.66
C ILE A 142 -4.51 -7.83 11.64
N TYR A 143 -3.89 -7.79 10.47
CA TYR A 143 -4.40 -7.09 9.30
C TYR A 143 -5.10 -8.10 8.39
N SER A 144 -6.38 -7.89 8.17
CA SER A 144 -7.26 -8.75 7.39
C SER A 144 -7.70 -8.06 6.10
N CYS A 145 -8.09 -8.85 5.10
CA CYS A 145 -8.62 -8.34 3.85
C CYS A 145 -9.92 -7.56 4.07
N ALA A 146 -9.99 -6.30 3.65
CA ALA A 146 -11.21 -5.49 3.79
C ALA A 146 -12.44 -6.08 3.06
N GLY A 147 -12.24 -6.90 2.02
CA GLY A 147 -13.34 -7.50 1.28
C GLY A 147 -13.89 -8.81 1.84
N CYS A 148 -13.05 -9.68 2.40
CA CYS A 148 -13.48 -11.01 2.86
C CYS A 148 -13.06 -11.37 4.29
N GLN A 149 -12.37 -10.46 4.98
CA GLN A 149 -11.90 -10.62 6.35
C GLN A 149 -10.93 -11.78 6.59
N SER A 150 -10.34 -12.35 5.52
CA SER A 150 -9.25 -13.33 5.65
C SER A 150 -8.01 -12.65 6.27
N PRO A 151 -7.32 -13.28 7.23
CA PRO A 151 -6.08 -12.74 7.79
C PRO A 151 -4.98 -12.74 6.72
N LEU A 152 -4.24 -11.63 6.63
CA LEU A 152 -3.21 -11.42 5.61
C LEU A 152 -1.83 -11.14 6.21
N PHE A 153 -1.76 -10.30 7.25
CA PHE A 153 -0.50 -9.92 7.88
C PHE A 153 -0.65 -9.83 9.40
N ALA A 154 0.46 -10.05 10.09
CA ALA A 154 0.55 -9.88 11.54
C ALA A 154 1.36 -8.62 11.87
N SER A 155 1.00 -7.91 12.93
CA SER A 155 1.69 -6.68 13.36
C SER A 155 3.18 -6.88 13.64
N GLU A 156 3.57 -8.09 14.07
CA GLU A 156 4.95 -8.46 14.38
C GLU A 156 5.86 -8.39 13.14
N ALA A 157 5.29 -8.55 11.95
CA ALA A 157 6.00 -8.42 10.69
C ALA A 157 5.99 -6.98 10.16
N LYS A 158 5.20 -6.07 10.73
CA LYS A 158 5.09 -4.69 10.26
C LYS A 158 6.35 -3.89 10.62
N PHE A 159 6.75 -3.01 9.72
CA PHE A 159 7.86 -2.08 9.93
C PHE A 159 7.64 -0.77 9.16
N HIS A 160 8.38 0.28 9.54
CA HIS A 160 8.34 1.56 8.85
C HIS A 160 9.35 1.59 7.71
N SER A 161 8.85 1.49 6.47
CA SER A 161 9.69 1.58 5.27
C SER A 161 9.93 3.02 4.81
N GLY A 162 9.08 3.96 5.22
CA GLY A 162 9.11 5.34 4.73
C GLY A 162 8.62 5.49 3.28
N THR A 163 7.99 4.46 2.70
CA THR A 163 7.38 4.57 1.36
C THR A 163 5.99 5.20 1.40
N GLY A 164 5.34 5.23 2.57
CA GLY A 164 4.01 5.81 2.76
C GLY A 164 2.87 4.81 2.60
N TRP A 165 3.17 3.52 2.68
CA TRP A 165 2.18 2.43 2.65
C TRP A 165 2.56 1.36 3.68
N PRO A 166 1.57 0.77 4.37
CA PRO A 166 1.80 -0.30 5.33
C PRO A 166 2.76 -1.35 4.78
N SER A 167 3.89 -1.51 5.47
CA SER A 167 4.98 -2.37 5.02
C SER A 167 5.21 -3.53 5.99
N PHE A 168 5.28 -4.75 5.45
CA PHE A 168 5.49 -5.97 6.22
C PHE A 168 6.68 -6.76 5.68
N ALA A 169 7.37 -7.48 6.56
CA ALA A 169 8.52 -8.32 6.19
C ALA A 169 8.10 -9.70 5.69
N THR A 170 6.93 -10.19 6.13
CA THR A 170 6.37 -11.50 5.81
C THR A 170 4.84 -11.41 5.73
N ALA A 171 4.23 -12.30 4.96
CA ALA A 171 2.78 -12.47 4.89
C ALA A 171 2.31 -13.75 5.61
N LEU A 172 1.04 -13.80 5.98
CA LEU A 172 0.34 -15.02 6.41
C LEU A 172 -0.14 -15.81 5.18
N ASP A 173 -0.67 -17.02 5.41
CA ASP A 173 -1.11 -17.94 4.35
C ASP A 173 -2.20 -17.35 3.43
N GLY A 174 -2.96 -16.34 3.89
CA GLY A 174 -4.03 -15.69 3.12
C GLY A 174 -3.56 -14.80 1.96
N VAL A 175 -2.25 -14.68 1.72
CA VAL A 175 -1.68 -13.86 0.65
C VAL A 175 -1.08 -14.74 -0.45
N GLU A 176 -1.58 -14.56 -1.66
CA GLU A 176 -1.05 -15.14 -2.89
C GLU A 176 -0.10 -14.14 -3.58
N ILE A 177 1.06 -14.63 -4.04
CA ILE A 177 2.00 -13.85 -4.83
C ILE A 177 1.81 -14.22 -6.30
N GLU A 178 1.41 -13.27 -7.12
CA GLU A 178 1.27 -13.51 -8.55
C GLU A 178 2.63 -13.80 -9.18
N PRO A 179 2.73 -14.84 -10.03
CA PRO A 179 3.98 -15.14 -10.70
C PRO A 179 4.31 -14.03 -11.69
N LEU A 180 5.42 -13.36 -11.45
CA LEU A 180 5.97 -12.40 -12.40
C LEU A 180 6.90 -13.07 -13.41
N ASN A 181 6.93 -12.51 -14.63
CA ASN A 181 8.06 -12.75 -15.49
C ASN A 181 9.31 -12.01 -14.97
N VAL A 182 10.49 -12.44 -15.41
CA VAL A 182 11.78 -11.98 -14.89
C VAL A 182 11.97 -10.46 -15.01
N VAL A 183 11.36 -9.83 -16.02
CA VAL A 183 11.47 -8.38 -16.26
C VAL A 183 10.60 -7.61 -15.27
N GLN A 184 9.37 -8.06 -15.05
CA GLN A 184 8.46 -7.44 -14.08
C GLN A 184 9.00 -7.61 -12.65
N ALA A 185 9.56 -8.78 -12.32
CA ALA A 185 10.07 -9.07 -10.98
C ALA A 185 11.23 -8.17 -10.56
N ASN A 186 12.01 -7.69 -11.54
CA ASN A 186 13.18 -6.84 -11.30
C ASN A 186 12.85 -5.34 -11.30
N LEU A 187 11.70 -4.91 -11.83
CA LEU A 187 11.37 -3.49 -12.02
C LEU A 187 10.14 -3.01 -11.25
N GLY A 188 9.17 -3.89 -10.94
CA GLY A 188 7.84 -3.48 -10.46
C GLY A 188 7.39 -4.04 -9.11
N GLY A 189 8.04 -5.09 -8.59
CA GLY A 189 7.48 -5.87 -7.47
C GLY A 189 6.34 -6.78 -7.94
N ALA A 190 6.15 -7.90 -7.25
CA ALA A 190 5.11 -8.90 -7.60
C ALA A 190 3.78 -8.56 -6.96
N GLU A 191 2.72 -8.51 -7.78
CA GLU A 191 1.35 -8.29 -7.31
C GLU A 191 1.00 -9.31 -6.24
N LEU A 192 0.40 -8.80 -5.16
CA LEU A 192 -0.16 -9.58 -4.07
C LEU A 192 -1.67 -9.58 -4.18
N ARG A 193 -2.27 -10.77 -4.03
CA ARG A 193 -3.72 -10.94 -3.98
C ARG A 193 -4.15 -11.68 -2.72
N CYS A 194 -5.35 -11.40 -2.25
CA CYS A 194 -5.97 -12.21 -1.21
C CYS A 194 -6.31 -13.59 -1.77
N GLN A 195 -5.75 -14.64 -1.18
CA GLN A 195 -5.93 -16.03 -1.61
C GLN A 195 -7.41 -16.49 -1.51
N ASN A 196 -8.23 -15.82 -0.69
CA ASN A 196 -9.62 -16.22 -0.49
C ASN A 196 -10.59 -15.57 -1.50
N CYS A 197 -10.39 -14.30 -1.87
CA CYS A 197 -11.34 -13.54 -2.71
C CYS A 197 -10.73 -12.95 -4.00
N GLY A 198 -9.42 -13.12 -4.21
CA GLY A 198 -8.68 -12.59 -5.37
C GLY A 198 -8.49 -11.08 -5.36
N GLY A 199 -8.80 -10.40 -4.25
CA GLY A 199 -8.65 -8.95 -4.15
C GLY A 199 -7.18 -8.53 -4.22
N HIS A 200 -6.86 -7.53 -5.04
CA HIS A 200 -5.53 -6.92 -5.11
C HIS A 200 -5.17 -6.24 -3.77
N LEU A 201 -3.94 -6.41 -3.32
CA LEU A 201 -3.46 -5.91 -2.02
C LEU A 201 -2.33 -4.87 -2.16
N GLY A 202 -1.52 -4.99 -3.20
CA GLY A 202 -0.28 -4.23 -3.37
C GLY A 202 0.80 -5.12 -3.97
N ASP A 203 2.06 -4.93 -3.57
CA ASP A 203 3.20 -5.59 -4.20
C ASP A 203 4.25 -6.06 -3.19
N VAL A 204 4.96 -7.14 -3.52
CA VAL A 204 6.17 -7.58 -2.81
C VAL A 204 7.44 -7.27 -3.58
N PHE A 205 8.38 -6.63 -2.90
CA PHE A 205 9.69 -6.26 -3.41
C PHE A 205 10.78 -7.09 -2.75
N ARG A 206 11.91 -7.26 -3.46
CA ARG A 206 13.11 -7.97 -2.98
C ARG A 206 14.16 -7.03 -2.39
N ASP A 207 13.73 -5.87 -1.92
CA ASP A 207 14.57 -4.79 -1.40
C ASP A 207 14.62 -4.75 0.14
N GLY A 208 14.08 -5.78 0.81
CA GLY A 208 14.00 -5.84 2.28
C GLY A 208 15.36 -5.67 2.95
N PHE A 209 16.43 -6.13 2.31
CA PHE A 209 17.82 -6.02 2.79
C PHE A 209 18.31 -4.56 2.97
N LEU A 210 17.64 -3.58 2.35
CA LEU A 210 17.95 -2.16 2.51
C LEU A 210 17.49 -1.59 3.87
N PHE A 211 16.55 -2.27 4.55
CA PHE A 211 15.93 -1.79 5.79
C PHE A 211 16.62 -2.36 7.04
N VAL A 212 17.91 -2.06 7.20
CA VAL A 212 18.77 -2.60 8.28
C VAL A 212 18.16 -2.35 9.66
N GLY A 213 18.13 -3.40 10.49
CA GLY A 213 17.55 -3.34 11.84
C GLY A 213 16.04 -3.57 11.91
N THR A 214 15.42 -3.95 10.79
CA THR A 214 13.99 -4.32 10.72
C THR A 214 13.83 -5.80 10.35
N PRO A 215 12.66 -6.41 10.60
CA PRO A 215 12.37 -7.78 10.14
C PRO A 215 12.51 -7.96 8.62
N ALA A 216 12.37 -6.90 7.83
CA ALA A 216 12.54 -6.95 6.37
C ALA A 216 13.99 -7.16 5.95
N ALA A 217 14.97 -6.70 6.74
CA ALA A 217 16.38 -6.98 6.46
C ALA A 217 16.69 -8.48 6.56
N GLU A 218 16.04 -9.18 7.49
CA GLU A 218 16.20 -10.62 7.68
C GLU A 218 15.48 -11.41 6.59
N SER A 219 14.25 -11.01 6.23
CA SER A 219 13.47 -11.70 5.20
C SER A 219 13.95 -11.42 3.78
N GLY A 220 14.66 -10.30 3.58
CA GLY A 220 15.04 -9.78 2.26
C GLY A 220 13.86 -9.28 1.42
N LYS A 221 12.66 -9.19 2.00
CA LYS A 221 11.43 -8.81 1.31
C LYS A 221 10.72 -7.64 1.99
N ARG A 222 10.03 -6.85 1.18
CA ARG A 222 9.10 -5.81 1.64
C ARG A 222 7.77 -6.01 0.95
N PHE A 223 6.75 -6.35 1.72
CA PHE A 223 5.35 -6.41 1.30
C PHE A 223 4.77 -5.01 1.50
N CYS A 224 4.57 -4.27 0.41
CA CYS A 224 4.06 -2.91 0.40
C CYS A 224 2.58 -2.96 0.05
N ILE A 225 1.71 -2.67 1.02
CA ILE A 225 0.29 -2.97 0.93
C ILE A 225 -0.51 -1.69 0.95
N ASP A 226 -1.50 -1.58 0.07
CA ASP A 226 -2.50 -0.54 0.14
C ASP A 226 -3.28 -0.66 1.44
N GLY A 227 -3.20 0.34 2.32
CA GLY A 227 -3.88 0.32 3.60
C GLY A 227 -5.40 0.22 3.44
N SER A 228 -5.96 0.85 2.41
CA SER A 228 -7.40 0.71 2.08
C SER A 228 -7.81 -0.72 1.65
N ALA A 229 -6.87 -1.63 1.37
CA ALA A 229 -7.18 -3.06 1.18
C ALA A 229 -7.27 -3.84 2.51
N LEU A 230 -6.94 -3.19 3.63
CA LEU A 230 -6.78 -3.80 4.94
C LEU A 230 -7.79 -3.28 5.96
N VAL A 231 -8.10 -4.16 6.91
CA VAL A 231 -8.79 -3.88 8.16
C VAL A 231 -7.90 -4.39 9.29
N PHE A 232 -7.59 -3.54 10.26
CA PHE A 232 -6.74 -3.90 11.39
C PHE A 232 -7.58 -4.21 12.62
N LYS A 233 -7.37 -5.40 13.18
CA LYS A 233 -7.97 -5.83 14.44
C LYS A 233 -6.90 -5.97 15.52
N PRO A 234 -6.92 -5.14 16.58
CA PRO A 234 -5.96 -5.25 17.68
C PRO A 234 -6.18 -6.54 18.49
N SER A 235 -5.11 -7.05 19.11
CA SER A 235 -5.14 -8.24 19.96
C SER A 235 -5.75 -7.98 21.36
N GLY A 236 -5.93 -6.71 21.75
CA GLY A 236 -6.56 -6.30 23.01
C GLY A 236 -7.90 -5.59 22.80
N ASP A 237 -8.38 -4.86 23.81
CA ASP A 237 -9.71 -4.20 23.83
C ASP A 237 -9.81 -2.93 22.95
N GLY A 238 -9.07 -2.87 21.84
CA GLY A 238 -9.11 -1.74 20.92
C GLY A 238 -10.17 -1.91 19.83
N GLU A 239 -10.65 -0.79 19.30
CA GLU A 239 -11.52 -0.80 18.12
C GLU A 239 -10.75 -1.20 16.87
N GLU A 240 -11.47 -1.87 15.96
CA GLU A 240 -11.03 -2.19 14.60
C GLU A 240 -10.86 -0.90 13.81
N VAL A 241 -9.84 -0.86 12.95
CA VAL A 241 -9.52 0.31 12.11
C VAL A 241 -9.60 -0.09 10.65
N ILE A 242 -10.45 0.61 9.90
CA ILE A 242 -10.60 0.38 8.46
C ILE A 242 -9.59 1.29 7.74
N GLY A 243 -8.78 0.71 6.85
CA GLY A 243 -7.62 1.44 6.32
C GLY A 243 -7.93 2.58 5.35
N ASP A 244 -9.15 2.68 4.83
CA ASP A 244 -9.59 3.82 4.01
C ASP A 244 -10.16 4.99 4.82
N GLU A 245 -10.24 4.87 6.15
CA GLU A 245 -10.58 6.00 7.02
C GLU A 245 -9.56 7.12 6.82
N ILE A 246 -10.07 8.31 6.48
CA ILE A 246 -9.23 9.51 6.36
C ILE A 246 -8.91 9.97 7.80
N PRO A 247 -7.63 10.06 8.20
CA PRO A 247 -7.29 10.60 9.50
C PRO A 247 -7.85 12.02 9.60
N SER A 248 -8.49 12.38 10.71
CA SER A 248 -9.03 13.73 10.93
C SER A 248 -7.98 14.84 10.74
N ARG A 249 -6.69 14.53 10.88
CA ARG A 249 -5.56 15.43 10.62
C ARG A 249 -5.23 15.65 9.14
N VAL A 250 -5.70 14.80 8.21
CA VAL A 250 -5.46 14.93 6.76
C VAL A 250 -6.42 15.94 6.09
N GLN A 251 -7.48 16.37 6.78
CA GLN A 251 -8.30 17.51 6.32
C GLN A 251 -7.47 18.79 6.10
N TYR A 252 -6.31 18.93 6.77
CA TYR A 252 -5.47 20.13 6.66
C TYR A 252 -4.59 20.19 5.41
N TYR A 253 -4.38 19.10 4.67
CA TYR A 253 -3.50 19.11 3.50
C TYR A 253 -4.21 19.43 2.17
N TYR A 254 -5.53 19.68 2.21
CA TYR A 254 -6.35 19.93 1.01
C TYR A 254 -7.23 21.20 1.08
N ASN A 255 -6.93 22.14 1.98
CA ASN A 255 -7.55 23.48 1.99
C ASN A 255 -6.53 24.57 1.63
#